data_AF-A0A951DAR8-F1
#
_entry.id   AF-A0A951DAR8-F1
#
_cell.length_a   1.000
_cell.length_b   1.000
_cell.length_c   1.000
_cell.angle_alpha   90.00
_cell.angle_beta   90.00
_cell.angle_gamma   90.00
#
_symmetry.space_group_name_H-M   'P 1'
#
loop_
_entity.id
_entity.type
_entity.pdbx_description
1 polymer ?
#
loop_
_entity_poly.entity_id
_entity_poly.type
_entity_poly.pdbx_seq_one_letter_code
_entity_poly.pdbx_strand_id
1 'polypeptide(L)'
;MSDPVILIASGDLRLSANQVCWPAQQQVEAAVINAIRNFGFEVKRGHPVDADKKHGFIDSQKYGMQVFRDIPANAPIIVVEAVWQYSHHVLAGLSTHRGPILTVANWSGQWPGLVGILNLNGSLTKAGVRYSSLWSENFDDQYFLTRLKAWLNGEPVVHDASHVRALSSLKLPADAEQLGIAVARQIKNEKAIMGVFDEGCMGMFNAIVPDHLLNPTGVFKERLSQSALYAAMRAVPDSEANAARAWLDAKGMKFETGPNPETDLTDDQILDQCRMYISALRIADEFGCSAIGIQ
;
A
#
# COMPACT_ATOMS: atom_id res chain seq x y z
N MET A 1 -4.07 -37.13 -0.14
CA MET A 1 -3.05 -36.06 0.02
C MET A 1 -3.80 -34.75 0.02
N SER A 2 -3.53 -33.85 0.95
CA SER A 2 -4.06 -32.49 0.90
C SER A 2 -3.61 -31.81 -0.39
N ASP A 3 -4.45 -30.96 -0.98
CA ASP A 3 -4.04 -30.16 -2.14
C ASP A 3 -2.77 -29.37 -1.81
N PRO A 4 -1.84 -29.22 -2.76
CA PRO A 4 -0.60 -28.48 -2.54
C PRO A 4 -0.91 -27.02 -2.20
N VAL A 5 -0.10 -26.43 -1.32
CA VAL A 5 -0.16 -25.00 -1.03
C VAL A 5 0.33 -24.22 -2.23
N ILE A 6 -0.49 -23.29 -2.72
CA ILE A 6 -0.18 -22.47 -3.88
C ILE A 6 0.52 -21.19 -3.42
N LEU A 7 1.79 -21.03 -3.77
CA LEU A 7 2.54 -19.80 -3.51
C LEU A 7 2.42 -18.85 -4.70
N ILE A 8 2.04 -17.60 -4.46
CA ILE A 8 2.08 -16.52 -5.45
C ILE A 8 2.86 -15.32 -4.91
N ALA A 9 3.47 -14.55 -5.81
CA ALA A 9 4.09 -13.26 -5.52
C ALA A 9 3.56 -12.17 -6.46
N SER A 10 3.14 -11.04 -5.91
CA SER A 10 2.77 -9.82 -6.62
C SER A 10 3.98 -8.89 -6.71
N GLY A 11 4.01 -7.99 -7.69
CA GLY A 11 5.13 -7.07 -7.89
C GLY A 11 4.69 -5.62 -8.04
N ASP A 12 5.70 -4.77 -8.26
CA ASP A 12 5.54 -3.40 -8.72
C ASP A 12 5.06 -3.41 -10.19
N LEU A 13 4.48 -2.30 -10.65
CA LEU A 13 4.17 -2.09 -12.06
C LEU A 13 5.45 -1.84 -12.88
N ARG A 14 6.49 -1.27 -12.26
CA ARG A 14 7.75 -0.88 -12.90
C ARG A 14 8.67 -2.09 -13.05
N LEU A 15 9.06 -2.39 -14.28
CA LEU A 15 9.98 -3.50 -14.60
C LEU A 15 11.32 -3.39 -13.84
N SER A 16 11.91 -2.19 -13.78
CA SER A 16 13.20 -1.98 -13.12
C SER A 16 13.14 -2.29 -11.61
N ALA A 17 12.06 -1.87 -10.94
CA ALA A 17 11.84 -2.18 -9.53
C ALA A 17 11.74 -3.70 -9.30
N ASN A 18 10.96 -4.39 -10.13
CA ASN A 18 10.82 -5.85 -10.06
C ASN A 18 12.15 -6.57 -10.29
N GLN A 19 12.95 -6.16 -11.28
CA GLN A 19 14.25 -6.78 -11.56
C GLN A 19 15.24 -6.59 -10.40
N VAL A 20 15.30 -5.40 -9.82
CA VAL A 20 16.17 -5.08 -8.68
C VAL A 20 15.80 -5.90 -7.45
N CYS A 21 14.51 -6.07 -7.18
CA CYS A 21 14.04 -6.73 -5.97
C CYS A 21 13.89 -8.26 -6.11
N TRP A 22 13.96 -8.80 -7.33
CA TRP A 22 13.74 -10.23 -7.60
C TRP A 22 14.66 -11.17 -6.79
N PRO A 23 15.97 -10.90 -6.63
CA PRO A 23 16.83 -11.75 -5.80
C PRO A 23 16.36 -11.86 -4.34
N ALA A 24 15.88 -10.74 -3.76
CA ALA A 24 15.35 -10.73 -2.40
C ALA A 24 14.07 -11.58 -2.30
N GLN A 25 13.17 -11.46 -3.28
CA GLN A 25 11.98 -12.29 -3.36
C GLN A 25 12.31 -13.79 -3.45
N GLN A 26 13.29 -14.18 -4.27
CA GLN A 26 13.68 -15.58 -4.39
C GLN A 26 14.20 -16.16 -3.07
N GLN A 27 14.97 -15.38 -2.31
CA GLN A 27 15.47 -15.79 -1.00
C GLN A 27 14.32 -16.01 -0.01
N VAL A 28 13.36 -15.09 0.02
CA VAL A 28 12.16 -15.18 0.86
C VAL A 28 11.27 -16.36 0.45
N GLU A 29 11.01 -16.54 -0.85
CA GLU A 29 10.26 -17.70 -1.36
C GLU A 29 10.95 -19.00 -0.96
N ALA A 30 12.27 -19.11 -1.09
CA ALA A 30 13.01 -20.31 -0.71
C ALA A 30 12.90 -20.61 0.80
N ALA A 31 13.04 -19.59 1.66
CA ALA A 31 12.93 -19.75 3.11
C ALA A 31 11.52 -20.21 3.51
N VAL A 32 10.48 -19.55 2.98
CA VAL A 32 9.08 -19.91 3.25
C VAL A 32 8.74 -21.31 2.72
N ILE A 33 9.17 -21.66 1.50
CA ILE A 33 8.97 -23.00 0.92
C ILE A 33 9.63 -24.06 1.78
N ASN A 34 10.86 -23.81 2.25
CA ASN A 34 11.57 -24.75 3.12
C ASN A 34 10.85 -24.93 4.45
N ALA A 35 10.37 -23.86 5.08
CA ALA A 35 9.59 -23.93 6.32
C ALA A 35 8.31 -24.78 6.14
N ILE A 36 7.57 -24.59 5.04
CA ILE A 36 6.36 -25.37 4.75
C ILE A 36 6.69 -26.86 4.53
N ARG A 37 7.74 -27.14 3.75
CA ARG A 37 8.19 -28.53 3.49
C ARG A 37 8.68 -29.23 4.75
N ASN A 38 9.31 -28.52 5.67
CA ASN A 38 9.72 -29.06 6.98
C ASN A 38 8.53 -29.50 7.84
N PHE A 39 7.33 -28.99 7.58
CA PHE A 39 6.09 -29.47 8.20
C PHE A 39 5.38 -30.58 7.41
N GLY A 40 5.97 -31.06 6.31
CA GLY A 40 5.44 -32.17 5.51
C GLY A 40 4.40 -31.77 4.46
N PHE A 41 4.25 -30.48 4.16
CA PHE A 41 3.31 -29.98 3.16
C PHE A 41 4.00 -29.75 1.81
N GLU A 42 3.29 -30.04 0.72
CA GLU A 42 3.75 -29.72 -0.63
C GLU A 42 3.44 -28.26 -0.98
N VAL A 43 4.37 -27.61 -1.70
CA VAL A 43 4.20 -26.25 -2.20
C VAL A 43 4.39 -26.23 -3.71
N LYS A 44 3.46 -25.59 -4.42
CA LYS A 44 3.54 -25.31 -5.85
C LYS A 44 3.51 -23.80 -6.07
N ARG A 45 4.47 -23.28 -6.83
CA ARG A 45 4.43 -21.89 -7.29
C ARG A 45 3.30 -21.74 -8.31
N GLY A 46 2.38 -20.81 -8.09
CA GLY A 46 1.17 -20.62 -8.90
C GLY A 46 1.43 -20.01 -10.28
N HIS A 47 2.62 -19.50 -10.53
CA HIS A 47 3.02 -18.89 -11.79
C HIS A 47 4.52 -19.06 -12.07
N PRO A 48 4.94 -19.07 -13.34
CA PRO A 48 6.34 -19.23 -13.71
C PRO A 48 7.17 -17.93 -13.49
N VAL A 49 8.49 -18.09 -13.51
CA VAL A 49 9.41 -16.96 -13.69
C VAL A 49 9.43 -16.60 -15.17
N ASP A 50 9.32 -15.30 -15.48
CA ASP A 50 9.41 -14.80 -16.85
C ASP A 50 10.87 -14.48 -17.17
N ALA A 51 11.46 -15.24 -18.10
CA ALA A 51 12.86 -15.11 -18.48
C ALA A 51 13.17 -13.78 -19.19
N ASP A 52 12.22 -13.24 -19.96
CA ASP A 52 12.39 -12.00 -20.69
C ASP A 52 12.31 -10.80 -19.75
N LYS A 53 11.37 -10.85 -18.79
CA LYS A 53 11.25 -9.82 -17.74
C LYS A 53 12.31 -9.95 -16.65
N LYS A 54 12.93 -11.12 -16.49
CA LYS A 54 13.94 -11.44 -15.47
C LYS A 54 13.41 -11.37 -14.03
N HIS A 55 12.12 -11.62 -13.84
CA HIS A 55 11.49 -11.75 -12.52
C HIS A 55 10.29 -12.70 -12.57
N GLY A 56 9.85 -13.19 -11.42
CA GLY A 56 8.67 -14.05 -11.32
C GLY A 56 7.49 -13.39 -10.63
N PHE A 57 7.27 -12.09 -10.79
CA PHE A 57 6.15 -11.40 -10.13
C PHE A 57 4.90 -11.35 -11.01
N ILE A 58 3.73 -11.32 -10.37
CA ILE A 58 2.50 -10.85 -11.02
C ILE A 58 2.54 -9.33 -11.06
N ASP A 59 2.66 -8.76 -12.26
CA ASP A 59 2.95 -7.34 -12.50
C ASP A 59 1.81 -6.59 -13.22
N SER A 60 0.65 -7.22 -13.34
CA SER A 60 -0.56 -6.60 -13.88
C SER A 60 -1.81 -7.35 -13.45
N GLN A 61 -2.95 -6.65 -13.44
CA GLN A 61 -4.25 -7.30 -13.23
C GLN A 61 -4.55 -8.33 -14.31
N LYS A 62 -4.19 -8.08 -15.57
CA LYS A 62 -4.37 -9.04 -16.67
C LYS A 62 -3.66 -10.35 -16.35
N TYR A 63 -2.38 -10.28 -15.97
CA TYR A 63 -1.61 -11.47 -15.66
C TYR A 63 -2.13 -12.16 -14.40
N GLY A 64 -2.47 -11.40 -13.35
CA GLY A 64 -3.08 -11.96 -12.15
C GLY A 64 -4.36 -12.73 -12.46
N MET A 65 -5.25 -12.19 -13.30
CA MET A 65 -6.47 -12.91 -13.70
C MET A 65 -6.17 -14.17 -14.51
N GLN A 66 -5.08 -14.23 -15.27
CA GLN A 66 -4.65 -15.47 -15.94
C GLN A 66 -4.22 -16.50 -14.90
N VAL A 67 -3.38 -16.11 -13.94
CA VAL A 67 -2.92 -16.99 -12.85
C VAL A 67 -4.10 -17.57 -12.06
N PHE A 68 -5.05 -16.73 -11.64
CA PHE A 68 -6.19 -17.18 -10.82
C PHE A 68 -7.20 -18.07 -11.57
N ARG A 69 -7.21 -18.10 -12.91
CA ARG A 69 -8.02 -19.08 -13.67
C ARG A 69 -7.52 -20.50 -13.50
N ASP A 70 -6.21 -20.67 -13.28
CA ASP A 70 -5.56 -21.97 -13.22
C ASP A 70 -5.37 -22.46 -11.77
N ILE A 71 -5.55 -21.58 -10.78
CA ILE A 71 -5.50 -21.94 -9.36
C ILE A 71 -6.84 -22.60 -8.96
N PRO A 72 -6.82 -23.82 -8.38
CA PRO A 72 -8.05 -24.43 -7.87
C PRO A 72 -8.72 -23.54 -6.81
N ALA A 73 -10.00 -23.25 -6.98
CA ALA A 73 -10.71 -22.24 -6.19
C ALA A 73 -10.74 -22.47 -4.66
N ASN A 74 -10.48 -23.70 -4.20
CA ASN A 74 -10.44 -24.04 -2.77
C ASN A 74 -9.02 -24.30 -2.24
N ALA A 75 -7.99 -24.24 -3.10
CA ALA A 75 -6.62 -24.53 -2.68
C ALA A 75 -6.13 -23.49 -1.65
N PRO A 76 -5.31 -23.89 -0.66
CA PRO A 76 -4.65 -22.93 0.22
C PRO A 76 -3.69 -22.05 -0.58
N ILE A 77 -3.85 -20.72 -0.48
CA ILE A 77 -2.97 -19.75 -1.14
C ILE A 77 -2.10 -19.05 -0.11
N ILE A 78 -0.80 -18.95 -0.40
CA ILE A 78 0.13 -18.05 0.29
C ILE A 78 0.59 -16.97 -0.68
N VAL A 79 0.33 -15.70 -0.36
CA VAL A 79 0.92 -14.55 -1.06
C VAL A 79 2.21 -14.16 -0.33
N VAL A 80 3.35 -14.33 -0.97
CA VAL A 80 4.67 -14.07 -0.39
C VAL A 80 5.27 -12.81 -1.01
N GLU A 81 5.64 -11.83 -0.19
CA GLU A 81 6.15 -10.54 -0.64
C GLU A 81 7.44 -10.14 0.07
N ALA A 82 8.47 -9.87 -0.71
CA ALA A 82 9.69 -9.19 -0.27
C ALA A 82 9.76 -7.74 -0.74
N VAL A 83 8.76 -7.27 -1.51
CA VAL A 83 8.82 -6.05 -2.32
C VAL A 83 7.57 -5.19 -2.15
N TRP A 84 7.64 -3.94 -2.63
CA TRP A 84 6.43 -3.14 -2.81
C TRP A 84 5.62 -3.74 -3.96
N GLN A 85 4.33 -3.90 -3.75
CA GLN A 85 3.44 -4.53 -4.71
C GLN A 85 2.15 -3.74 -4.89
N TYR A 86 1.58 -3.86 -6.08
CA TYR A 86 0.35 -3.16 -6.45
C TYR A 86 -0.83 -4.12 -6.29
N SER A 87 -1.61 -3.95 -5.21
CA SER A 87 -2.63 -4.92 -4.78
C SER A 87 -3.64 -5.30 -5.87
N HIS A 88 -3.97 -4.38 -6.78
CA HIS A 88 -4.90 -4.65 -7.88
C HIS A 88 -4.44 -5.79 -8.83
N HIS A 89 -3.15 -6.15 -8.82
CA HIS A 89 -2.65 -7.32 -9.56
C HIS A 89 -3.30 -8.62 -9.10
N VAL A 90 -3.50 -8.79 -7.79
CA VAL A 90 -3.96 -10.05 -7.18
C VAL A 90 -5.30 -9.95 -6.47
N LEU A 91 -5.73 -8.75 -6.07
CA LEU A 91 -6.92 -8.55 -5.24
C LEU A 91 -8.19 -9.15 -5.85
N ALA A 92 -8.44 -8.93 -7.15
CA ALA A 92 -9.63 -9.45 -7.81
C ALA A 92 -9.66 -10.99 -7.88
N GLY A 93 -8.48 -11.63 -7.92
CA GLY A 93 -8.37 -13.07 -7.88
C GLY A 93 -8.64 -13.59 -6.47
N LEU A 94 -7.98 -12.99 -5.49
CA LEU A 94 -8.13 -13.32 -4.07
C LEU A 94 -9.56 -13.08 -3.56
N SER A 95 -10.27 -12.07 -4.06
CA SER A 95 -11.64 -11.77 -3.63
C SER A 95 -12.69 -12.78 -4.11
N THR A 96 -12.37 -13.55 -5.15
CA THR A 96 -13.24 -14.63 -5.67
C THR A 96 -12.78 -16.02 -5.22
N HIS A 97 -11.61 -16.11 -4.58
CA HIS A 97 -11.05 -17.34 -4.06
C HIS A 97 -11.81 -17.83 -2.83
N ARG A 98 -12.00 -19.15 -2.71
CA ARG A 98 -12.76 -19.76 -1.61
C ARG A 98 -11.88 -20.49 -0.59
N GLY A 99 -10.65 -20.83 -0.97
CA GLY A 99 -9.67 -21.45 -0.08
C GLY A 99 -9.10 -20.47 0.95
N PRO A 100 -8.38 -20.97 1.96
CA PRO A 100 -7.73 -20.10 2.95
C PRO A 100 -6.59 -19.29 2.30
N ILE A 101 -6.45 -18.05 2.74
CA ILE A 101 -5.43 -17.11 2.27
C ILE A 101 -4.50 -16.76 3.43
N LEU A 102 -3.19 -16.85 3.20
CA LEU A 102 -2.15 -16.35 4.09
C LEU A 102 -1.28 -15.36 3.32
N THR A 103 -1.00 -14.20 3.90
CA THR A 103 0.01 -13.26 3.39
C THR A 103 1.28 -13.40 4.22
N VAL A 104 2.43 -13.48 3.58
CA VAL A 104 3.74 -13.58 4.24
C VAL A 104 4.66 -12.49 3.71
N ALA A 105 5.33 -11.77 4.62
CA ALA A 105 6.35 -10.79 4.24
C ALA A 105 7.70 -11.01 4.92
N ASN A 106 8.75 -10.47 4.31
CA ASN A 106 10.00 -10.21 5.03
C ASN A 106 9.86 -9.03 6.00
N TRP A 107 10.65 -9.05 7.07
CA TRP A 107 10.92 -7.90 7.92
C TRP A 107 12.29 -7.33 7.53
N SER A 108 12.31 -6.25 6.75
CA SER A 108 13.54 -5.66 6.22
C SER A 108 13.45 -4.14 6.15
N GLY A 109 14.53 -3.46 6.54
CA GLY A 109 14.69 -2.02 6.32
C GLY A 109 15.11 -1.65 4.88
N GLN A 110 15.52 -2.63 4.07
CA GLN A 110 15.98 -2.43 2.70
C GLN A 110 14.86 -2.70 1.67
N TRP A 111 14.12 -3.80 1.85
CA TRP A 111 13.12 -4.26 0.88
C TRP A 111 11.71 -4.21 1.47
N PRO A 112 10.76 -3.47 0.86
CA PRO A 112 9.51 -3.09 1.52
C PRO A 112 8.39 -4.14 1.44
N GLY A 113 8.70 -5.43 1.59
CA GLY A 113 7.69 -6.51 1.53
C GLY A 113 6.61 -6.37 2.59
N LEU A 114 6.96 -5.97 3.82
CA LEU A 114 5.96 -5.71 4.86
C LEU A 114 4.99 -4.59 4.46
N VAL A 115 5.49 -3.52 3.86
CA VAL A 115 4.67 -2.41 3.35
C VAL A 115 3.76 -2.91 2.23
N GLY A 116 4.30 -3.72 1.32
CA GLY A 116 3.55 -4.39 0.25
C GLY A 116 2.39 -5.24 0.77
N ILE A 117 2.61 -6.09 1.77
CA ILE A 117 1.52 -6.90 2.33
C ILE A 117 0.53 -6.07 3.13
N LEU A 118 0.94 -5.01 3.81
CA LEU A 118 0.01 -4.15 4.56
C LEU A 118 -0.97 -3.45 3.62
N ASN A 119 -0.51 -3.03 2.43
CA ASN A 119 -1.37 -2.55 1.35
C ASN A 119 -2.38 -3.63 0.89
N LEU A 120 -1.91 -4.87 0.67
CA LEU A 120 -2.79 -5.98 0.28
C LEU A 120 -3.79 -6.32 1.38
N ASN A 121 -3.34 -6.40 2.63
CA ASN A 121 -4.14 -6.70 3.81
C ASN A 121 -5.25 -5.67 4.04
N GLY A 122 -4.92 -4.38 3.92
CA GLY A 122 -5.91 -3.31 3.94
C GLY A 122 -6.94 -3.48 2.83
N SER A 123 -6.49 -3.88 1.64
CA SER A 123 -7.37 -4.09 0.48
C SER A 123 -8.27 -5.31 0.66
N LEU A 124 -7.75 -6.42 1.19
CA LEU A 124 -8.51 -7.64 1.52
C LEU A 124 -9.53 -7.37 2.62
N THR A 125 -9.13 -6.68 3.70
CA THR A 125 -10.03 -6.26 4.79
C THR A 125 -11.17 -5.41 4.24
N LYS A 126 -10.84 -4.39 3.44
CA LYS A 126 -11.84 -3.51 2.82
C LYS A 126 -12.79 -4.29 1.89
N ALA A 127 -12.28 -5.31 1.20
CA ALA A 127 -13.08 -6.17 0.33
C ALA A 127 -13.88 -7.26 1.08
N GLY A 128 -13.77 -7.33 2.42
CA GLY A 128 -14.44 -8.36 3.23
C GLY A 128 -13.85 -9.77 3.05
N VAL A 129 -12.63 -9.87 2.52
CA VAL A 129 -11.93 -11.15 2.31
C VAL A 129 -11.23 -11.56 3.60
N ARG A 130 -11.46 -12.81 4.03
CA ARG A 130 -10.77 -13.37 5.20
C ARG A 130 -9.37 -13.83 4.81
N TYR A 131 -8.38 -13.43 5.61
CA TYR A 131 -6.98 -13.82 5.43
C TYR A 131 -6.28 -13.96 6.79
N SER A 132 -5.13 -14.62 6.79
CA SER A 132 -4.15 -14.61 7.88
C SER A 132 -2.87 -13.90 7.42
N SER A 133 -2.04 -13.44 8.35
CA SER A 133 -0.78 -12.77 8.01
C SER A 133 0.37 -13.23 8.88
N LEU A 134 1.55 -13.37 8.28
CA LEU A 134 2.81 -13.62 8.97
C LEU A 134 3.92 -12.75 8.39
N TRP A 135 4.94 -12.52 9.20
CA TRP A 135 6.18 -11.89 8.76
C TRP A 135 7.32 -12.43 9.61
N SER A 136 8.52 -12.37 9.07
CA SER A 136 9.74 -12.75 9.78
C SER A 136 10.95 -12.11 9.11
N GLU A 137 12.03 -11.96 9.86
CA GLU A 137 13.34 -11.62 9.30
C GLU A 137 13.95 -12.82 8.56
N ASN A 138 13.89 -14.03 9.14
CA ASN A 138 14.60 -15.22 8.66
C ASN A 138 13.71 -16.45 8.41
N PHE A 139 12.42 -16.40 8.80
CA PHE A 139 11.43 -17.47 8.67
C PHE A 139 11.73 -18.76 9.45
N ASP A 140 12.64 -18.69 10.42
CA ASP A 140 13.04 -19.78 11.32
C ASP A 140 12.69 -19.51 12.80
N ASP A 141 12.16 -18.34 13.10
CA ASP A 141 11.79 -17.96 14.46
C ASP A 141 10.53 -18.70 14.95
N GLN A 142 10.43 -18.86 16.26
CA GLN A 142 9.32 -19.58 16.88
C GLN A 142 7.96 -18.92 16.63
N TYR A 143 7.91 -17.58 16.52
CA TYR A 143 6.68 -16.85 16.25
C TYR A 143 6.11 -17.22 14.88
N PHE A 144 6.96 -17.24 13.85
CA PHE A 144 6.62 -17.63 12.49
C PHE A 144 6.29 -19.12 12.38
N LEU A 145 7.20 -20.00 12.81
CA LEU A 145 7.07 -21.45 12.62
C LEU A 145 5.83 -22.04 13.31
N THR A 146 5.54 -21.60 14.55
CA THR A 146 4.38 -22.11 15.30
C THR A 146 3.07 -21.74 14.63
N ARG A 147 2.96 -20.49 14.13
CA ARG A 147 1.73 -19.99 13.48
C ARG A 147 1.57 -20.50 12.05
N LEU A 148 2.67 -20.63 11.31
CA LEU A 148 2.67 -21.28 10.01
C LEU A 148 2.16 -22.72 10.12
N LYS A 149 2.67 -23.49 11.10
CA LYS A 149 2.19 -24.85 11.36
C LYS A 149 0.70 -24.89 11.68
N ALA A 150 0.21 -24.01 12.54
CA ALA A 150 -1.22 -23.93 12.85
C ALA A 150 -2.05 -23.65 11.59
N TRP A 151 -1.63 -22.68 10.77
CA TRP A 151 -2.31 -22.34 9.52
C TRP A 151 -2.33 -23.47 8.49
N LEU A 152 -1.21 -24.17 8.33
CA LEU A 152 -1.13 -25.35 7.45
C LEU A 152 -2.06 -26.49 7.90
N ASN A 153 -2.38 -26.56 9.20
CA ASN A 153 -3.35 -27.52 9.76
C ASN A 153 -4.80 -26.99 9.76
N GLY A 154 -5.07 -25.84 9.14
CA GLY A 154 -6.41 -25.28 8.96
C GLY A 154 -6.86 -24.30 10.03
N GLU A 155 -5.98 -23.89 10.95
CA GLU A 155 -6.29 -22.90 11.97
C GLU A 155 -5.96 -21.47 11.50
N PRO A 156 -6.72 -20.44 11.91
CA PRO A 156 -6.33 -19.06 11.62
C PRO A 156 -5.06 -18.66 12.38
N VAL A 157 -4.28 -17.73 11.83
CA VAL A 157 -3.18 -17.10 12.58
C VAL A 157 -3.76 -16.15 13.63
N VAL A 158 -3.34 -16.31 14.89
CA VAL A 158 -3.73 -15.44 16.01
C VAL A 158 -2.55 -14.59 16.46
N HIS A 159 -2.76 -13.27 16.46
CA HIS A 159 -1.80 -12.29 16.99
C HIS A 159 -2.17 -11.86 18.41
N ASP A 160 -1.18 -11.51 19.21
CA ASP A 160 -1.41 -10.98 20.54
C ASP A 160 -1.98 -9.55 20.47
N ALA A 161 -3.27 -9.43 20.74
CA ALA A 161 -3.98 -8.16 20.86
C ALA A 161 -4.16 -7.70 22.32
N SER A 162 -3.45 -8.31 23.28
CA SER A 162 -3.55 -7.98 24.72
C SER A 162 -3.10 -6.57 25.08
N HIS A 163 -2.51 -5.82 24.15
CA HIS A 163 -2.19 -4.40 24.29
C HIS A 163 -3.33 -3.47 23.85
N VAL A 164 -4.32 -3.98 23.09
CA VAL A 164 -5.46 -3.20 22.60
C VAL A 164 -6.51 -3.06 23.71
N ARG A 165 -7.10 -1.88 23.87
CA ARG A 165 -8.15 -1.59 24.86
C ARG A 165 -9.35 -0.98 24.15
N ALA A 166 -10.55 -1.41 24.53
CA ALA A 166 -11.77 -0.78 24.04
C ALA A 166 -11.86 0.65 24.57
N LEU A 167 -12.17 1.62 23.71
CA LEU A 167 -12.29 3.01 24.11
C LEU A 167 -13.33 3.19 25.23
N SER A 168 -14.42 2.44 25.18
CA SER A 168 -15.50 2.47 26.18
C SER A 168 -15.06 2.01 27.58
N SER A 169 -13.92 1.32 27.71
CA SER A 169 -13.37 0.93 29.01
C SER A 169 -12.32 1.90 29.54
N LEU A 170 -12.08 3.01 28.83
CA LEU A 170 -11.10 4.03 29.20
C LEU A 170 -11.81 5.31 29.65
N LYS A 171 -11.21 6.01 30.62
CA LYS A 171 -11.58 7.39 30.97
C LYS A 171 -10.62 8.33 30.28
N LEU A 172 -11.12 9.09 29.31
CA LEU A 172 -10.33 10.11 28.62
C LEU A 172 -10.15 11.35 29.51
N PRO A 173 -9.07 12.12 29.30
CA PRO A 173 -8.97 13.48 29.81
C PRO A 173 -10.16 14.32 29.34
N ALA A 174 -10.81 15.03 30.27
CA ALA A 174 -12.06 15.73 29.99
C ALA A 174 -11.91 16.84 28.95
N ASP A 175 -10.76 17.52 28.96
CA ASP A 175 -10.38 18.54 27.98
C ASP A 175 -10.22 17.95 26.57
N ALA A 176 -9.54 16.81 26.43
CA ALA A 176 -9.37 16.12 25.15
C ALA A 176 -10.72 15.62 24.59
N GLU A 177 -11.59 15.09 25.44
CA GLU A 177 -12.94 14.66 25.04
C GLU A 177 -13.79 15.83 24.57
N GLN A 178 -13.81 16.93 25.33
CA GLN A 178 -14.53 18.15 24.96
C GLN A 178 -14.04 18.73 23.62
N LEU A 179 -12.72 18.79 23.43
CA LEU A 179 -12.13 19.25 22.18
C LEU A 179 -12.52 18.35 21.00
N GLY A 180 -12.42 17.03 21.15
CA GLY A 180 -12.78 16.08 20.10
C GLY A 180 -14.25 16.19 19.68
N ILE A 181 -15.16 16.35 20.65
CA ILE A 181 -16.59 16.56 20.38
C ILE A 181 -16.82 17.90 19.65
N ALA A 182 -16.15 18.97 20.08
CA ALA A 182 -16.29 20.28 19.45
C ALA A 182 -15.83 20.24 17.98
N VAL A 183 -14.65 19.68 17.71
CA VAL A 183 -14.10 19.53 16.35
C VAL A 183 -15.00 18.64 15.49
N ALA A 184 -15.47 17.50 16.02
CA ALA A 184 -16.35 16.60 15.27
C ALA A 184 -17.69 17.28 14.90
N ARG A 185 -18.26 18.09 15.80
CA ARG A 185 -19.47 18.87 15.52
C ARG A 185 -19.21 19.96 14.48
N GLN A 186 -18.08 20.65 14.56
CA GLN A 186 -17.68 21.66 13.60
C GLN A 186 -17.56 21.07 12.20
N ILE A 187 -16.79 19.99 12.02
CA ILE A 187 -16.63 19.33 10.70
C ILE A 187 -17.97 18.89 10.12
N LYS A 188 -18.86 18.33 10.96
CA LYS A 188 -20.22 17.93 10.53
C LYS A 188 -21.09 19.12 10.08
N ASN A 189 -20.97 20.26 10.76
CA ASN A 189 -21.74 21.45 10.45
C ASN A 189 -21.19 22.17 9.20
N GLU A 190 -19.87 22.31 9.12
CA GLU A 190 -19.18 23.04 8.05
C GLU A 190 -19.06 22.23 6.75
N LYS A 191 -19.21 20.90 6.81
CA LYS A 191 -19.17 20.01 5.65
C LYS A 191 -17.83 20.12 4.90
N ALA A 192 -16.75 19.78 5.58
CA ALA A 192 -15.39 19.90 5.06
C ALA A 192 -15.22 19.23 3.69
N ILE A 193 -14.57 19.94 2.77
CA ILE A 193 -14.26 19.45 1.41
C ILE A 193 -12.82 18.95 1.38
N MET A 194 -12.61 17.71 0.95
CA MET A 194 -11.33 17.08 0.73
C MET A 194 -11.08 16.98 -0.78
N GLY A 195 -10.19 17.81 -1.31
CA GLY A 195 -9.73 17.74 -2.70
C GLY A 195 -8.83 16.52 -2.90
N VAL A 196 -9.21 15.63 -3.82
CA VAL A 196 -8.49 14.38 -4.10
C VAL A 196 -8.12 14.35 -5.57
N PHE A 197 -6.82 14.39 -5.88
CA PHE A 197 -6.32 14.20 -7.24
C PHE A 197 -6.23 12.71 -7.57
N ASP A 198 -6.96 12.27 -8.59
CA ASP A 198 -6.96 10.91 -9.18
C ASP A 198 -6.84 9.77 -8.13
N GLU A 199 -7.96 9.47 -7.45
CA GLU A 199 -8.04 8.45 -6.39
C GLU A 199 -7.66 7.05 -6.87
N GLY A 200 -6.94 6.29 -6.03
CA GLY A 200 -6.59 4.89 -6.32
C GLY A 200 -5.25 4.70 -7.02
N CYS A 201 -4.30 5.62 -6.81
CA CYS A 201 -2.91 5.51 -7.27
C CYS A 201 -2.33 4.12 -6.96
N MET A 202 -1.54 3.59 -7.90
CA MET A 202 -0.93 2.25 -7.84
C MET A 202 -1.93 1.10 -7.65
N GLY A 203 -3.22 1.32 -7.87
CA GLY A 203 -4.28 0.34 -7.63
C GLY A 203 -4.42 -0.05 -6.16
N MET A 204 -4.09 0.87 -5.24
CA MET A 204 -4.28 0.71 -3.80
C MET A 204 -5.76 0.79 -3.44
N PHE A 205 -6.47 -0.33 -3.54
CA PHE A 205 -7.91 -0.39 -3.28
C PHE A 205 -8.26 0.10 -1.86
N ASN A 206 -7.41 -0.14 -0.87
CA ASN A 206 -7.55 0.38 0.49
C ASN A 206 -7.50 1.91 0.59
N ALA A 207 -6.79 2.58 -0.32
CA ALA A 207 -6.63 4.05 -0.33
C ALA A 207 -7.83 4.78 -0.95
N ILE A 208 -8.74 4.05 -1.61
CA ILE A 208 -10.00 4.58 -2.13
C ILE A 208 -11.01 4.63 -0.98
N VAL A 209 -11.42 5.79 -0.50
CA VAL A 209 -12.34 5.90 0.63
C VAL A 209 -13.79 5.97 0.12
N PRO A 210 -14.69 5.02 0.47
CA PRO A 210 -16.06 5.06 -0.01
C PRO A 210 -16.83 6.26 0.55
N ASP A 211 -17.49 7.02 -0.32
CA ASP A 211 -18.24 8.23 0.04
C ASP A 211 -19.29 7.96 1.13
N HIS A 212 -20.00 6.83 1.06
CA HIS A 212 -21.03 6.48 2.04
C HIS A 212 -20.47 6.21 3.45
N LEU A 213 -19.17 5.91 3.58
CA LEU A 213 -18.48 5.79 4.88
C LEU A 213 -17.87 7.13 5.31
N LEU A 214 -17.43 7.96 4.37
CA LEU A 214 -16.80 9.24 4.65
C LEU A 214 -17.83 10.34 4.98
N ASN A 215 -18.88 10.48 4.18
CA ASN A 215 -19.88 11.55 4.30
C ASN A 215 -20.52 11.67 5.71
N PRO A 216 -20.83 10.57 6.44
CA PRO A 216 -21.34 10.66 7.81
C PRO A 216 -20.40 11.33 8.82
N THR A 217 -19.10 11.42 8.50
CA THR A 217 -18.11 12.14 9.32
C THR A 217 -18.16 13.66 9.11
N GLY A 218 -18.88 14.15 8.09
CA GLY A 218 -18.90 15.55 7.69
C GLY A 218 -17.87 15.91 6.63
N VAL A 219 -17.10 14.95 6.12
CA VAL A 219 -16.10 15.15 5.06
C VAL A 219 -16.67 14.68 3.72
N PHE A 220 -16.47 15.48 2.67
CA PHE A 220 -16.92 15.21 1.31
C PHE A 220 -15.74 15.33 0.33
N LYS A 221 -15.74 14.58 -0.77
CA LYS A 221 -14.64 14.60 -1.75
C LYS A 221 -14.94 15.53 -2.92
N GLU A 222 -14.02 16.45 -3.19
CA GLU A 222 -13.90 17.11 -4.49
C GLU A 222 -12.92 16.30 -5.35
N ARG A 223 -13.34 15.88 -6.55
CA ARG A 223 -12.56 14.97 -7.39
C ARG A 223 -11.82 15.77 -8.45
N LEU A 224 -10.51 15.84 -8.31
CA LEU A 224 -9.65 16.68 -9.12
C LEU A 224 -8.81 15.80 -10.05
N SER A 225 -8.44 16.34 -11.23
CA SER A 225 -7.59 15.64 -12.18
C SER A 225 -6.14 16.11 -12.07
N GLN A 226 -5.18 15.17 -12.06
CA GLN A 226 -3.75 15.53 -12.11
C GLN A 226 -3.38 16.21 -13.44
N SER A 227 -4.15 15.97 -14.51
CA SER A 227 -3.95 16.71 -15.77
C SER A 227 -4.29 18.19 -15.65
N ALA A 228 -5.32 18.53 -14.87
CA ALA A 228 -5.67 19.91 -14.55
C ALA A 228 -4.62 20.55 -13.64
N LEU A 229 -4.07 19.80 -12.68
CA LEU A 229 -2.95 20.25 -11.86
C LEU A 229 -1.73 20.57 -12.73
N TYR A 230 -1.35 19.66 -13.64
CA TYR A 230 -0.23 19.90 -14.55
C TYR A 230 -0.47 21.13 -15.44
N ALA A 231 -1.66 21.28 -16.01
CA ALA A 231 -2.01 22.48 -16.79
C ALA A 231 -1.89 23.77 -15.95
N ALA A 232 -2.35 23.74 -14.70
CA ALA A 232 -2.21 24.86 -13.78
C ALA A 232 -0.75 25.15 -13.42
N MET A 233 0.10 24.13 -13.27
CA MET A 233 1.54 24.28 -13.03
C MET A 233 2.22 25.05 -14.16
N ARG A 234 1.83 24.78 -15.42
CA ARG A 234 2.37 25.47 -16.60
C ARG A 234 2.02 26.96 -16.65
N ALA A 235 1.00 27.38 -15.93
CA ALA A 235 0.58 28.78 -15.83
C ALA A 235 1.26 29.54 -14.69
N VAL A 236 1.99 28.86 -13.79
CA VAL A 236 2.72 29.51 -12.67
C VAL A 236 3.96 30.22 -13.22
N PRO A 237 4.09 31.54 -13.05
CA PRO A 237 5.29 32.28 -13.46
C PRO A 237 6.53 31.83 -12.69
N ASP A 238 7.69 31.87 -13.35
CA ASP A 238 8.97 31.51 -12.72
C ASP A 238 9.27 32.36 -11.48
N SER A 239 8.84 33.62 -11.46
CA SER A 239 9.02 34.51 -10.30
C SER A 239 8.35 33.97 -9.03
N GLU A 240 7.19 33.31 -9.15
CA GLU A 240 6.50 32.73 -8.00
C GLU A 240 7.18 31.46 -7.49
N ALA A 241 7.60 30.58 -8.40
CA ALA A 241 8.34 29.36 -8.04
C ALA A 241 9.68 29.72 -7.36
N ASN A 242 10.39 30.72 -7.90
CA ASN A 242 11.64 31.21 -7.31
C ASN A 242 11.40 31.87 -5.94
N ALA A 243 10.30 32.61 -5.75
CA ALA A 243 9.96 33.19 -4.46
C ALA A 243 9.70 32.10 -3.40
N ALA A 244 8.99 31.02 -3.76
CA ALA A 244 8.78 29.87 -2.88
C ALA A 244 10.11 29.19 -2.52
N ARG A 245 11.00 28.97 -3.50
CA ARG A 245 12.34 28.43 -3.26
C ARG A 245 13.16 29.31 -2.32
N ALA A 246 13.23 30.61 -2.59
CA ALA A 246 13.97 31.56 -1.76
C ALA A 246 13.43 31.61 -0.32
N TRP A 247 12.11 31.46 -0.14
CA TRP A 247 11.51 31.35 1.18
C TRP A 247 11.95 30.06 1.91
N LEU A 248 11.99 28.91 1.23
CA LEU A 248 12.48 27.65 1.81
C LEU A 248 13.95 27.77 2.22
N ASP A 249 14.79 28.36 1.37
CA ASP A 249 16.20 28.61 1.66
C ASP A 249 16.36 29.53 2.88
N ALA A 250 15.57 30.62 2.97
CA ALA A 250 15.57 31.53 4.11
C ALA A 250 15.09 30.88 5.42
N LYS A 251 14.25 29.83 5.33
CA LYS A 251 13.87 28.99 6.48
C LYS A 251 14.92 27.93 6.85
N GLY A 252 16.02 27.87 6.10
CA GLY A 252 17.13 26.96 6.36
C GLY A 252 16.92 25.55 5.81
N MET A 253 15.97 25.35 4.89
CA MET A 253 15.86 24.09 4.16
C MET A 253 17.13 23.89 3.31
N LYS A 254 17.68 22.67 3.35
CA LYS A 254 18.87 22.29 2.57
C LYS A 254 18.46 21.31 1.49
N PHE A 255 18.86 21.59 0.26
CA PHE A 255 18.69 20.69 -0.88
C PHE A 255 20.05 20.12 -1.28
N GLU A 256 20.14 18.79 -1.39
CA GLU A 256 21.31 18.13 -1.95
C GLU A 256 21.10 17.97 -3.46
N THR A 257 21.61 18.93 -4.22
CA THR A 257 21.40 19.00 -5.66
C THR A 257 22.60 18.53 -6.47
N GLY A 258 22.36 18.00 -7.66
CA GLY A 258 23.40 17.61 -8.62
C GLY A 258 23.01 17.88 -10.08
N PRO A 259 23.95 17.72 -11.02
CA PRO A 259 23.72 18.05 -12.43
C PRO A 259 22.95 16.98 -13.22
N ASN A 260 22.83 15.75 -12.72
CA ASN A 260 22.22 14.65 -13.46
C ASN A 260 20.76 14.42 -13.01
N PRO A 261 19.75 14.76 -13.83
CA PRO A 261 18.34 14.59 -13.45
C PRO A 261 17.89 13.13 -13.26
N GLU A 262 18.68 12.14 -13.69
CA GLU A 262 18.38 10.72 -13.49
C GLU A 262 18.82 10.19 -12.13
N THR A 263 19.86 10.78 -11.53
CA THR A 263 20.47 10.30 -10.28
C THR A 263 20.42 11.32 -9.14
N ASP A 264 20.26 12.59 -9.47
CA ASP A 264 20.35 13.71 -8.56
C ASP A 264 19.02 14.49 -8.57
N LEU A 265 18.72 15.13 -7.44
CA LEU A 265 17.70 16.17 -7.41
C LEU A 265 18.26 17.43 -8.11
N THR A 266 17.53 18.00 -9.06
CA THR A 266 17.95 19.23 -9.75
C THR A 266 17.16 20.44 -9.30
N ASP A 267 17.72 21.64 -9.49
CA ASP A 267 17.02 22.89 -9.19
C ASP A 267 15.73 23.04 -10.02
N ASP A 268 15.74 22.59 -11.29
CA ASP A 268 14.54 22.61 -12.14
C ASP A 268 13.43 21.72 -11.58
N GLN A 269 13.76 20.52 -11.08
CA GLN A 269 12.79 19.63 -10.42
C GLN A 269 12.23 20.24 -9.14
N ILE A 270 13.06 20.96 -8.37
CA ILE A 270 12.62 21.68 -7.18
C ILE A 270 11.65 22.81 -7.55
N LEU A 271 11.95 23.57 -8.60
CA LEU A 271 11.06 24.63 -9.08
C LEU A 271 9.74 24.06 -9.62
N ASP A 272 9.77 22.93 -10.31
CA ASP A 272 8.54 22.23 -10.74
C ASP A 272 7.69 21.76 -9.56
N GLN A 273 8.32 21.26 -8.49
CA GLN A 273 7.62 20.98 -7.23
C GLN A 273 7.02 22.24 -6.62
N CYS A 274 7.75 23.36 -6.61
CA CYS A 274 7.20 24.64 -6.13
C CYS A 274 5.95 25.05 -6.93
N ARG A 275 5.98 24.93 -8.27
CA ARG A 275 4.82 25.19 -9.14
C ARG A 275 3.65 24.26 -8.77
N MET A 276 3.92 22.97 -8.55
CA MET A 276 2.90 22.00 -8.14
C MET A 276 2.20 22.40 -6.83
N TYR A 277 2.95 22.78 -5.80
CA TYR A 277 2.37 23.21 -4.53
C TYR A 277 1.55 24.51 -4.67
N ILE A 278 2.07 25.49 -5.42
CA ILE A 278 1.33 26.74 -5.69
C ILE A 278 0.01 26.44 -6.40
N SER A 279 0.04 25.63 -7.47
CA SER A 279 -1.15 25.24 -8.22
C SER A 279 -2.13 24.44 -7.37
N ALA A 280 -1.66 23.48 -6.56
CA ALA A 280 -2.51 22.71 -5.67
C ALA A 280 -3.22 23.61 -4.64
N LEU A 281 -2.52 24.56 -4.03
CA LEU A 281 -3.13 25.49 -3.07
C LEU A 281 -4.12 26.46 -3.74
N ARG A 282 -3.85 26.90 -4.97
CA ARG A 282 -4.81 27.71 -5.75
C ARG A 282 -6.08 26.94 -6.07
N ILE A 283 -5.95 25.69 -6.50
CA ILE A 283 -7.09 24.80 -6.74
C ILE A 283 -7.84 24.55 -5.42
N ALA A 284 -7.12 24.32 -4.32
CA ALA A 284 -7.74 24.16 -3.01
C ALA A 284 -8.60 25.38 -2.63
N ASP A 285 -8.08 26.60 -2.83
CA ASP A 285 -8.80 27.85 -2.57
C ASP A 285 -10.02 28.01 -3.50
N GLU A 286 -9.84 27.77 -4.80
CA GLU A 286 -10.92 27.86 -5.81
C GLU A 286 -12.11 26.97 -5.47
N PHE A 287 -11.85 25.73 -5.03
CA PHE A 287 -12.89 24.75 -4.69
C PHE A 287 -13.28 24.75 -3.21
N GLY A 288 -12.72 25.65 -2.38
CA GLY A 288 -13.01 25.71 -0.95
C GLY A 288 -12.60 24.45 -0.19
N CYS A 289 -11.52 23.77 -0.62
CA CYS A 289 -11.02 22.56 -0.01
C CYS A 289 -10.44 22.85 1.38
N SER A 290 -10.95 22.15 2.40
CA SER A 290 -10.41 22.14 3.76
C SER A 290 -9.13 21.30 3.86
N ALA A 291 -8.94 20.35 2.93
CA ALA A 291 -7.73 19.57 2.75
C ALA A 291 -7.55 19.24 1.27
N ILE A 292 -6.31 19.11 0.80
CA ILE A 292 -6.00 18.67 -0.57
C ILE A 292 -4.91 17.62 -0.56
N GLY A 293 -5.06 16.57 -1.36
CA GLY A 293 -4.13 15.46 -1.43
C GLY A 293 -3.92 14.98 -2.86
N ILE A 294 -2.67 14.61 -3.15
CA ILE A 294 -2.25 13.91 -4.36
C ILE A 294 -1.83 12.52 -3.92
N GLN A 295 -2.41 11.48 -4.52
CA GLN A 295 -2.08 10.07 -4.24
C GLN A 295 -1.10 9.50 -5.26
#